data_AF-A0A2I8VNZ2-F1
#
_entry.id   AF-A0A2I8VNZ2-F1
#
_cell.length_a   1.000
_cell.length_b   1.000
_cell.length_c   1.000
_cell.angle_alpha   90.00
_cell.angle_beta   90.00
_cell.angle_gamma   90.00
#
_symmetry.space_group_name_H-M   'P 1'
#
loop_
_entity.id
_entity.type
_entity.pdbx_description
1 polymer ?
#
loop_
_entity_poly.entity_id
_entity_poly.type
_entity_poly.pdbx_seq_one_letter_code
_entity_poly.pdbx_strand_id
1 'polypeptide(L)'
;MSPPSDDHDSDDDGQDVTPDSLAEFDPPTDGDSEREAAPDGTEPRHRSHEPAETTSESLRRTLDELLPDADVDSNWWYWIAAVPAYLVVTLAGGVVAAVLFFSAALLDIVGLGGLASISTFVLFGGFAALLGLLGVVLAFMFPVAVYVDARALEREGGAWTPDPVLWGLLAVVAVLVTNFIVSVPLALYYLYKRHEAVGTP
;
A
#
# COMPACT_ATOMS: atom_id res chain seq x y z
N MET A 1 2.35 -49.42 -3.41
CA MET A 1 2.73 -48.14 -4.06
C MET A 1 3.48 -47.35 -3.02
N SER A 2 4.80 -47.28 -3.17
CA SER A 2 5.72 -46.64 -2.23
C SER A 2 5.87 -45.15 -2.59
N PRO A 3 6.09 -44.25 -1.62
CA PRO A 3 6.48 -42.88 -1.89
C PRO A 3 8.00 -42.78 -2.15
N PRO A 4 8.47 -41.83 -2.98
CA PRO A 4 9.88 -41.47 -3.02
C PRO A 4 10.22 -40.49 -1.89
N SER A 5 11.36 -40.76 -1.27
CA SER A 5 12.07 -39.89 -0.33
C SER A 5 13.18 -39.21 -1.11
N ASP A 6 13.18 -37.88 -1.17
CA ASP A 6 14.29 -37.11 -1.71
C ASP A 6 14.93 -36.30 -0.57
N ASP A 7 16.11 -36.77 -0.19
CA ASP A 7 17.10 -36.11 0.63
C ASP A 7 17.84 -35.07 -0.25
N HIS A 8 17.99 -33.85 0.24
CA HIS A 8 18.98 -32.93 -0.32
C HIS A 8 19.88 -32.34 0.75
N ASP A 9 21.15 -32.71 0.58
CA ASP A 9 22.34 -32.35 1.30
C ASP A 9 22.65 -30.85 1.24
N SER A 10 23.29 -30.45 2.33
CA SER A 10 24.04 -29.23 2.61
C SER A 10 25.33 -29.10 1.82
N ASP A 11 25.69 -27.87 1.43
CA ASP A 11 27.07 -27.34 1.25
C ASP A 11 26.94 -25.80 1.33
N ASP A 12 27.44 -25.12 2.37
CA ASP A 12 28.84 -24.70 2.59
C ASP A 12 29.40 -23.84 1.44
N ASP A 13 29.50 -22.53 1.69
CA ASP A 13 30.65 -21.74 1.22
C ASP A 13 30.68 -20.39 1.94
N GLY A 14 31.68 -20.24 2.80
CA GLY A 14 32.05 -18.97 3.42
C GLY A 14 32.57 -17.99 2.37
N GLN A 15 32.19 -16.72 2.51
CA GLN A 15 32.88 -15.63 1.82
C GLN A 15 33.62 -14.73 2.80
N ASP A 16 34.91 -14.67 2.50
CA ASP A 16 35.97 -13.94 3.14
C ASP A 16 35.75 -12.44 3.22
N VAL A 17 36.27 -11.90 4.32
CA VAL A 17 36.44 -10.49 4.63
C VAL A 17 37.74 -10.00 3.99
N THR A 18 37.69 -8.93 3.20
CA THR A 18 38.88 -8.12 2.86
C THR A 18 38.74 -6.70 3.41
N PRO A 19 39.60 -6.28 4.35
CA PRO A 19 39.85 -4.87 4.63
C PRO A 19 41.13 -4.43 3.89
N ASP A 20 41.07 -3.33 3.12
CA ASP A 20 42.15 -2.36 2.91
C ASP A 20 41.94 -1.56 1.61
N SER A 21 41.64 -0.28 1.75
CA SER A 21 42.04 0.76 0.79
C SER A 21 41.85 2.12 1.46
N LEU A 22 42.86 2.50 2.25
CA LEU A 22 43.05 3.86 2.73
C LEU A 22 44.06 4.56 1.81
N ALA A 23 43.74 5.82 1.53
CA ALA A 23 44.61 6.92 1.10
C ALA A 23 45.04 6.96 -0.37
N GLU A 24 44.52 7.96 -1.09
CA GLU A 24 45.41 8.91 -1.76
C GLU A 24 44.73 10.30 -1.78
N PHE A 25 45.39 11.26 -1.14
CA PHE A 25 44.99 12.65 -1.00
C PHE A 25 45.93 13.47 -1.88
N ASP A 26 45.44 13.98 -3.00
CA ASP A 26 46.21 14.84 -3.91
C ASP A 26 45.97 16.34 -3.57
N PRO A 27 47.03 17.13 -3.33
CA PRO A 27 46.93 18.57 -3.15
C PRO A 27 46.89 19.33 -4.49
N PRO A 28 46.31 20.55 -4.53
CA PRO A 28 46.20 21.34 -5.76
C PRO A 28 47.52 22.05 -6.11
N THR A 29 47.95 21.91 -7.35
CA THR A 29 48.97 22.78 -7.98
C THR A 29 48.29 23.86 -8.81
N ASP A 30 48.45 25.11 -8.37
CA ASP A 30 48.26 26.31 -9.18
C ASP A 30 49.29 26.36 -10.31
N GLY A 31 48.84 26.70 -11.52
CA GLY A 31 49.67 26.87 -12.70
C GLY A 31 48.94 27.66 -13.77
N ASP A 32 49.02 28.98 -13.65
CA ASP A 32 48.66 29.94 -14.70
C ASP A 32 49.46 29.66 -15.98
N SER A 33 48.77 29.57 -17.12
CA SER A 33 49.34 29.84 -18.44
C SER A 33 48.23 30.18 -19.43
N GLU A 34 48.19 31.47 -19.75
CA GLU A 34 47.46 32.08 -20.85
C GLU A 34 47.66 31.32 -22.17
N ARG A 35 46.58 31.05 -22.92
CA ARG A 35 46.64 31.02 -24.39
C ARG A 35 45.28 31.05 -25.08
N GLU A 36 45.17 32.06 -25.95
CA GLU A 36 44.54 32.04 -27.26
C GLU A 36 43.01 31.93 -27.39
N ALA A 37 42.44 33.11 -27.68
CA ALA A 37 41.16 33.30 -28.31
C ALA A 37 41.03 32.51 -29.63
N ALA A 38 40.04 31.63 -29.68
CA ALA A 38 39.41 31.16 -30.89
C ALA A 38 37.89 31.35 -30.74
N PRO A 39 37.20 32.01 -31.69
CA PRO A 39 35.74 32.06 -31.70
C PRO A 39 35.25 30.73 -32.28
N ASP A 40 35.26 29.68 -31.47
CA ASP A 40 34.67 28.41 -31.85
C ASP A 40 33.16 28.45 -31.61
N GLY A 41 32.43 27.95 -32.60
CA GLY A 41 31.00 28.12 -32.73
C GLY A 41 30.27 27.71 -31.47
N THR A 42 29.58 28.68 -30.86
CA THR A 42 28.48 28.39 -29.95
C THR A 42 27.40 27.69 -30.76
N GLU A 43 27.57 26.39 -31.00
CA GLU A 43 26.45 25.53 -31.33
C GLU A 43 25.45 25.76 -30.20
N PRO A 44 24.23 26.27 -30.51
CA PRO A 44 23.21 26.35 -29.50
C PRO A 44 22.97 24.92 -29.06
N ARG A 45 23.47 24.56 -27.87
CA ARG A 45 23.05 23.36 -27.18
C ARG A 45 21.54 23.41 -27.27
N HIS A 46 20.98 22.53 -28.09
CA HIS A 46 19.60 22.13 -28.02
C HIS A 46 19.44 21.64 -26.58
N ARG A 47 19.12 22.57 -25.68
CA ARG A 47 18.31 22.30 -24.51
C ARG A 47 17.05 21.73 -25.15
N SER A 48 17.04 20.41 -25.34
CA SER A 48 15.82 19.64 -25.36
C SER A 48 14.97 20.27 -24.28
N HIS A 49 13.95 21.01 -24.71
CA HIS A 49 12.85 21.34 -23.83
C HIS A 49 12.34 19.98 -23.41
N GLU A 50 12.81 19.48 -22.26
CA GLU A 50 12.08 18.46 -21.54
C GLU A 50 10.69 19.09 -21.36
N PRO A 51 9.66 18.53 -22.03
CA PRO A 51 8.31 19.05 -21.85
C PRO A 51 8.06 19.05 -20.35
N ALA A 52 7.53 20.16 -19.82
CA ALA A 52 7.29 20.30 -18.39
C ALA A 52 6.49 19.08 -17.92
N GLU A 53 7.14 18.20 -17.14
CA GLU A 53 6.49 17.01 -16.58
C GLU A 53 5.22 17.46 -15.87
N THR A 54 4.11 16.81 -16.22
CA THR A 54 2.84 17.09 -15.55
C THR A 54 2.94 16.64 -14.09
N THR A 55 2.24 17.31 -13.17
CA THR A 55 2.25 16.93 -11.74
C THR A 55 1.89 15.46 -11.53
N SER A 56 1.02 14.90 -12.38
CA SER A 56 0.65 13.48 -12.41
C SER A 56 1.82 12.56 -12.77
N GLU A 57 2.65 12.93 -13.75
CA GLU A 57 3.81 12.12 -14.16
C GLU A 57 4.90 12.12 -13.09
N SER A 58 5.17 13.30 -12.50
CA SER A 58 6.11 13.42 -11.38
C SER A 58 5.64 12.59 -10.18
N LEU A 59 4.36 12.71 -9.80
CA LEU A 59 3.79 11.93 -8.70
C LEU A 59 3.81 10.42 -9.00
N ARG A 60 3.45 10.03 -10.21
CA ARG A 60 3.52 8.63 -10.67
C ARG A 60 4.93 8.09 -10.54
N ARG A 61 5.94 8.83 -11.02
CA ARG A 61 7.35 8.44 -10.93
C ARG A 61 7.82 8.26 -9.48
N THR A 62 7.46 9.19 -8.59
CA THR A 62 7.79 9.07 -7.16
C THR A 62 7.10 7.87 -6.50
N LEU A 63 5.82 7.64 -6.81
CA LEU A 63 5.09 6.48 -6.31
C LEU A 63 5.67 5.18 -6.87
N ASP A 64 6.10 5.17 -8.13
CA ASP A 64 6.69 4.02 -8.78
C ASP A 64 8.03 3.60 -8.16
N GLU A 65 8.82 4.58 -7.71
CA GLU A 65 10.07 4.38 -7.00
C GLU A 65 9.87 3.92 -5.55
N LEU A 66 8.83 4.41 -4.88
CA LEU A 66 8.57 4.12 -3.46
C LEU A 66 7.82 2.80 -3.23
N LEU A 67 6.90 2.44 -4.13
CA LEU A 67 5.99 1.32 -3.95
C LEU A 67 6.48 0.05 -4.66
N PRO A 68 6.33 -1.12 -4.01
CA PRO A 68 6.83 -2.39 -4.54
C PRO A 68 6.20 -2.72 -5.87
N ASP A 69 6.98 -3.29 -6.78
CA ASP A 69 6.45 -3.77 -8.05
C ASP A 69 5.56 -5.01 -7.85
N ALA A 70 4.51 -5.11 -8.65
CA ALA A 70 3.52 -6.16 -8.54
C ALA A 70 3.08 -6.65 -9.91
N ASP A 71 2.96 -7.96 -10.03
CA ASP A 71 2.32 -8.63 -11.16
C ASP A 71 0.80 -8.72 -10.96
N VAL A 72 0.09 -9.00 -12.04
CA VAL A 72 -1.38 -9.12 -12.06
C VAL A 72 -1.88 -10.27 -11.17
N ASP A 73 -1.09 -11.33 -11.04
CA ASP A 73 -1.38 -12.47 -10.15
C ASP A 73 -1.11 -12.16 -8.66
N SER A 74 -0.68 -10.93 -8.33
CA SER A 74 -0.36 -10.56 -6.96
C SER A 74 -1.61 -10.44 -6.08
N ASN A 75 -1.40 -10.69 -4.78
CA ASN A 75 -2.43 -10.73 -3.76
C ASN A 75 -2.85 -9.34 -3.22
N TRP A 76 -2.47 -8.24 -3.88
CA TRP A 76 -2.79 -6.87 -3.43
C TRP A 76 -4.30 -6.61 -3.38
N TRP A 77 -5.07 -7.26 -4.25
CA TRP A 77 -6.53 -7.17 -4.25
C TRP A 77 -7.17 -7.63 -2.92
N TYR A 78 -6.50 -8.44 -2.09
CA TYR A 78 -7.02 -8.79 -0.76
C TYR A 78 -7.16 -7.59 0.17
N TRP A 79 -6.28 -6.60 0.08
CA TRP A 79 -6.41 -5.36 0.85
C TRP A 79 -7.62 -4.52 0.41
N ILE A 80 -7.97 -4.61 -0.88
CA ILE A 80 -9.16 -3.98 -1.45
C ILE A 80 -10.42 -4.72 -0.95
N ALA A 81 -10.42 -6.05 -0.99
CA ALA A 81 -11.50 -6.90 -0.50
C ALA A 81 -11.67 -6.84 1.03
N ALA A 82 -10.62 -6.51 1.77
CA ALA A 82 -10.67 -6.36 3.22
C ALA A 82 -11.59 -5.21 3.65
N VAL A 83 -11.79 -4.17 2.83
CA VAL A 83 -12.66 -3.03 3.17
C VAL A 83 -14.14 -3.41 3.33
N PRO A 84 -14.81 -4.04 2.33
CA PRO A 84 -16.18 -4.50 2.52
C PRO A 84 -16.28 -5.59 3.60
N ALA A 85 -15.30 -6.49 3.71
CA ALA A 85 -15.27 -7.50 4.75
C ALA A 85 -15.20 -6.89 6.16
N TYR A 86 -14.36 -5.88 6.35
CA TYR A 86 -14.22 -5.12 7.59
C TYR A 86 -15.54 -4.45 7.99
N LEU A 87 -16.28 -3.86 7.03
CA LEU A 87 -17.60 -3.30 7.30
C LEU A 87 -18.57 -4.38 7.82
N VAL A 88 -18.62 -5.55 7.17
CA VAL A 88 -19.52 -6.65 7.58
C VAL A 88 -19.18 -7.13 8.99
N VAL A 89 -17.88 -7.34 9.28
CA VAL A 89 -17.41 -7.80 10.59
C VAL A 89 -17.71 -6.78 11.68
N THR A 90 -17.40 -5.50 11.45
CA THR A 90 -17.65 -4.42 12.43
C THR A 90 -19.14 -4.20 12.66
N LEU A 91 -19.97 -4.25 11.62
CA LEU A 91 -21.41 -4.10 11.75
C LEU A 91 -22.02 -5.28 12.53
N ALA A 92 -21.70 -6.52 12.15
CA ALA A 92 -22.19 -7.71 12.82
C ALA A 92 -21.72 -7.76 14.29
N GLY A 93 -20.43 -7.49 14.52
CA GLY A 93 -19.84 -7.40 15.86
C GLY A 93 -20.50 -6.30 16.70
N GLY A 94 -20.77 -5.14 16.11
CA GLY A 94 -21.46 -4.02 16.75
C GLY A 94 -22.89 -4.36 17.15
N VAL A 95 -23.64 -5.06 16.31
CA VAL A 95 -24.99 -5.53 16.63
C VAL A 95 -24.95 -6.53 17.80
N VAL A 96 -24.05 -7.50 17.76
CA VAL A 96 -23.89 -8.48 18.85
C VAL A 96 -23.51 -7.77 20.16
N ALA A 97 -22.54 -6.85 20.10
CA ALA A 97 -22.11 -6.06 21.25
C ALA A 97 -23.27 -5.25 21.84
N ALA A 98 -24.07 -4.60 20.98
CA ALA A 98 -25.23 -3.81 21.42
C ALA A 98 -26.28 -4.69 22.12
N VAL A 99 -26.67 -5.81 21.51
CA VAL A 99 -27.64 -6.76 22.09
C VAL A 99 -27.17 -7.24 23.46
N LEU A 100 -25.90 -7.63 23.58
CA LEU A 100 -25.34 -8.10 24.85
C LEU A 100 -25.23 -7.00 25.88
N PHE A 101 -24.87 -5.77 25.47
CA PHE A 101 -24.81 -4.63 26.37
C PHE A 101 -26.19 -4.27 26.94
N PHE A 102 -27.23 -4.23 26.10
CA PHE A 102 -28.60 -3.99 26.58
C PHE A 102 -29.10 -5.12 27.47
N SER A 103 -28.77 -6.38 27.14
CA SER A 103 -29.10 -7.53 27.99
C SER A 103 -28.43 -7.41 29.36
N ALA A 104 -27.15 -7.02 29.39
CA ALA A 104 -26.39 -6.78 30.61
C ALA A 104 -26.99 -5.63 31.45
N ALA A 105 -27.41 -4.54 30.80
CA ALA A 105 -28.08 -3.42 31.46
C ALA A 105 -29.39 -3.84 32.13
N LEU A 106 -30.17 -4.74 31.51
CA LEU A 106 -31.36 -5.31 32.15
C LEU A 106 -31.01 -6.15 33.38
N LEU A 107 -29.90 -6.90 33.35
CA LEU A 107 -29.42 -7.65 34.50
C LEU A 107 -28.95 -6.73 35.64
N ASP A 108 -28.38 -5.58 35.31
CA ASP A 108 -27.98 -4.59 36.31
C ASP A 108 -29.19 -3.99 37.05
N ILE A 109 -30.30 -3.76 36.35
CA ILE A 109 -31.57 -3.29 36.96
C ILE A 109 -32.09 -4.30 37.99
N VAL A 110 -31.96 -5.61 37.74
CA VAL A 110 -32.48 -6.65 38.65
C VAL A 110 -31.52 -7.02 39.78
N GLY A 111 -30.35 -6.39 39.88
CA GLY A 111 -29.52 -6.46 41.08
C GLY A 111 -28.01 -6.61 40.88
N LEU A 112 -27.49 -6.57 39.64
CA LEU A 112 -26.04 -6.65 39.41
C LEU A 112 -25.30 -5.31 39.55
N GLY A 113 -26.02 -4.21 39.76
CA GLY A 113 -25.44 -2.93 40.20
C GLY A 113 -24.45 -2.29 39.22
N GLY A 114 -24.50 -2.66 37.93
CA GLY A 114 -23.65 -2.13 36.87
C GLY A 114 -22.49 -3.07 36.47
N LEU A 115 -22.25 -4.14 37.21
CA LEU A 115 -21.13 -5.06 36.94
C LEU A 115 -21.28 -5.77 35.60
N ALA A 116 -22.50 -6.12 35.18
CA ALA A 116 -22.72 -6.80 33.92
C ALA A 116 -22.45 -5.86 32.73
N SER A 117 -22.96 -4.62 32.78
CA SER A 117 -22.75 -3.63 31.73
C SER A 117 -21.29 -3.21 31.64
N ILE A 118 -20.61 -2.98 32.77
CA ILE A 118 -19.18 -2.62 32.79
C ILE A 118 -18.35 -3.75 32.18
N SER A 119 -18.61 -5.01 32.55
CA SER A 119 -17.86 -6.16 32.00
C SER A 119 -18.06 -6.28 30.49
N THR A 120 -19.29 -6.10 30.02
CA THR A 120 -19.63 -6.13 28.60
C THR A 120 -18.96 -4.97 27.86
N PHE A 121 -19.00 -3.76 28.42
CA PHE A 121 -18.34 -2.59 27.86
C PHE A 121 -16.83 -2.77 27.76
N VAL A 122 -16.17 -3.29 28.79
CA VAL A 122 -14.71 -3.51 28.76
C VAL A 122 -14.34 -4.55 27.69
N LEU A 123 -15.07 -5.67 27.63
CA LEU A 123 -14.80 -6.73 26.66
C LEU A 123 -15.00 -6.24 25.22
N PHE A 124 -16.18 -5.70 24.90
CA PHE A 124 -16.50 -5.26 23.54
C PHE A 124 -15.82 -3.94 23.18
N GLY A 125 -15.58 -3.06 24.14
CA GLY A 125 -14.79 -1.84 23.94
C GLY A 125 -13.34 -2.15 23.61
N GLY A 126 -12.73 -3.13 24.29
CA GLY A 126 -11.40 -3.62 23.95
C GLY A 126 -11.35 -4.22 22.54
N PHE A 127 -12.31 -5.07 22.19
CA PHE A 127 -12.41 -5.63 20.84
C PHE A 127 -12.64 -4.54 19.77
N ALA A 128 -13.52 -3.56 20.04
CA ALA A 128 -13.76 -2.43 19.16
C ALA A 128 -12.50 -1.57 18.98
N ALA A 129 -11.66 -1.41 20.01
CA ALA A 129 -10.40 -0.70 19.89
C ALA A 129 -9.42 -1.43 18.95
N LEU A 130 -9.35 -2.77 19.01
CA LEU A 130 -8.55 -3.56 18.08
C LEU A 130 -9.05 -3.44 16.65
N LEU A 131 -10.37 -3.51 16.44
CA LEU A 131 -10.97 -3.29 15.12
C LEU A 131 -10.72 -1.86 14.63
N GLY A 132 -10.78 -0.85 15.50
CA GLY A 132 -10.43 0.53 15.17
C GLY A 132 -9.00 0.65 14.68
N LEU A 133 -8.03 -0.01 15.33
CA LEU A 133 -6.64 -0.04 14.88
C LEU A 133 -6.49 -0.71 13.50
N LEU A 134 -7.20 -1.83 13.28
CA LEU A 134 -7.25 -2.47 11.97
C LEU A 134 -7.85 -1.53 10.91
N GLY A 135 -8.89 -0.77 11.24
CA GLY A 135 -9.46 0.26 10.38
C GLY A 135 -8.46 1.34 10.00
N VAL A 136 -7.58 1.75 10.93
CA VAL A 136 -6.47 2.67 10.63
C VAL A 136 -5.48 2.04 9.64
N VAL A 137 -5.10 0.78 9.83
CA VAL A 137 -4.23 0.07 8.87
C VAL A 137 -4.88 0.04 7.48
N LEU A 138 -6.17 -0.31 7.40
CA LEU A 138 -6.92 -0.31 6.15
C LEU A 138 -7.02 1.09 5.53
N ALA A 139 -7.07 2.16 6.32
CA ALA A 139 -7.12 3.52 5.81
C ALA A 139 -5.88 3.88 4.98
N PHE A 140 -4.70 3.36 5.36
CA PHE A 140 -3.46 3.53 4.61
C PHE A 140 -3.28 2.47 3.53
N MET A 141 -3.58 1.21 3.83
CA MET A 141 -3.36 0.11 2.91
C MET A 141 -4.31 0.12 1.72
N PHE A 142 -5.55 0.59 1.88
CA PHE A 142 -6.52 0.59 0.79
C PHE A 142 -6.09 1.46 -0.40
N PRO A 143 -5.71 2.75 -0.23
CA PRO A 143 -5.22 3.54 -1.36
C PRO A 143 -3.94 3.00 -1.99
N VAL A 144 -3.02 2.49 -1.17
CA VAL A 144 -1.77 1.88 -1.65
C VAL A 144 -2.07 0.64 -2.51
N ALA A 145 -2.92 -0.25 -2.02
CA ALA A 145 -3.29 -1.47 -2.72
C ALA A 145 -4.00 -1.18 -4.04
N VAL A 146 -4.93 -0.21 -4.07
CA VAL A 146 -5.62 0.21 -5.29
C VAL A 146 -4.63 0.75 -6.33
N TYR A 147 -3.65 1.57 -5.91
CA TYR A 147 -2.63 2.09 -6.83
C TYR A 147 -1.74 0.97 -7.39
N VAL A 148 -1.20 0.12 -6.51
CA VAL A 148 -0.27 -0.96 -6.90
C VAL A 148 -0.96 -1.97 -7.83
N ASP A 149 -2.20 -2.37 -7.51
CA ASP A 149 -2.97 -3.30 -8.33
C ASP A 149 -3.38 -2.68 -9.68
N ALA A 150 -3.80 -1.40 -9.68
CA ALA A 150 -4.15 -0.70 -10.92
C ALA A 150 -2.93 -0.57 -11.86
N ARG A 151 -1.75 -0.32 -11.29
CA ARG A 151 -0.50 -0.26 -12.03
C ARG A 151 -0.13 -1.60 -12.66
N ALA A 152 -0.35 -2.71 -11.96
CA ALA A 152 -0.14 -4.05 -12.51
C ALA A 152 -1.08 -4.30 -13.71
N LEU A 153 -2.37 -3.97 -13.57
CA LEU A 153 -3.37 -4.12 -14.63
C LEU A 153 -3.11 -3.22 -15.85
N GLU A 154 -2.68 -1.98 -15.63
CA GLU A 154 -2.34 -1.05 -16.72
C GLU A 154 -1.17 -1.58 -17.55
N ARG A 155 -0.14 -2.17 -16.91
CA ARG A 155 1.04 -2.71 -17.61
C ARG A 155 0.73 -3.93 -18.47
N GLU A 156 -0.20 -4.78 -18.03
CA GLU A 156 -0.61 -5.94 -18.82
C GLU A 156 -1.38 -5.53 -20.09
N GLY A 157 -2.05 -4.37 -20.07
CA GLY A 157 -2.72 -3.82 -21.24
C GLY A 157 -3.98 -4.59 -21.66
N GLY A 158 -4.69 -5.16 -20.68
CA GLY A 158 -5.88 -5.97 -20.90
C GLY A 158 -7.15 -5.18 -21.29
N ALA A 159 -8.32 -5.84 -21.14
CA ALA A 159 -9.62 -5.25 -21.52
C ALA A 159 -10.03 -4.03 -20.67
N TRP A 160 -9.46 -3.87 -19.48
CA TRP A 160 -9.65 -2.73 -18.59
C TRP A 160 -8.30 -2.24 -18.07
N THR A 161 -7.95 -1.00 -18.42
CA THR A 161 -6.67 -0.37 -18.07
C THR A 161 -6.93 0.81 -17.12
N PRO A 162 -7.01 0.58 -15.80
CA PRO A 162 -7.24 1.66 -14.84
C PRO A 162 -6.02 2.59 -14.76
N ASP A 163 -6.24 3.91 -14.78
CA ASP A 163 -5.18 4.89 -14.44
C ASP A 163 -4.83 4.75 -12.94
N PRO A 164 -3.60 4.33 -12.59
CA PRO A 164 -3.23 4.05 -11.21
C PRO A 164 -3.34 5.28 -10.31
N VAL A 165 -2.94 6.46 -10.80
CA VAL A 165 -2.95 7.70 -10.03
C VAL A 165 -4.38 8.12 -9.74
N LEU A 166 -5.26 8.06 -10.75
CA LEU A 166 -6.67 8.42 -10.57
C LEU A 166 -7.38 7.52 -9.56
N TRP A 167 -7.19 6.20 -9.67
CA TRP A 167 -7.82 5.23 -8.77
C TRP A 167 -7.24 5.29 -7.35
N GLY A 168 -5.93 5.46 -7.20
CA GLY A 168 -5.28 5.68 -5.91
C GLY A 168 -5.80 6.94 -5.22
N LEU A 169 -5.93 8.07 -5.93
CA LEU A 169 -6.48 9.31 -5.38
C LEU A 169 -7.96 9.17 -5.02
N LEU A 170 -8.75 8.48 -5.84
CA LEU A 170 -10.15 8.21 -5.53
C LEU A 170 -10.28 7.38 -4.25
N ALA A 171 -9.39 6.41 -4.04
CA ALA A 171 -9.32 5.64 -2.81
C ALA A 171 -8.92 6.50 -1.59
N VAL A 172 -7.95 7.41 -1.74
CA VAL A 172 -7.60 8.40 -0.68
C VAL A 172 -8.82 9.24 -0.31
N VAL A 173 -9.52 9.80 -1.29
CA VAL A 173 -10.73 10.61 -1.06
C VAL A 173 -11.82 9.77 -0.40
N ALA A 174 -12.04 8.54 -0.88
CA ALA A 174 -13.06 7.66 -0.32
C ALA A 174 -12.79 7.33 1.16
N VAL A 175 -11.54 7.14 1.57
CA VAL A 175 -11.21 6.87 2.97
C VAL A 175 -11.26 8.14 3.81
N LEU A 176 -10.52 9.18 3.42
CA LEU A 176 -10.28 10.35 4.27
C LEU A 176 -11.44 11.35 4.28
N VAL A 177 -12.09 11.57 3.14
CA VAL A 177 -13.14 12.59 3.02
C VAL A 177 -14.50 12.00 3.42
N THR A 178 -14.73 10.74 3.07
CA THR A 178 -16.04 10.10 3.29
C THR A 178 -16.09 9.18 4.51
N ASN A 179 -14.99 9.09 5.28
CA ASN A 179 -14.87 8.22 6.45
C ASN A 179 -15.35 6.79 6.13
N PHE A 180 -14.79 6.20 5.07
CA PHE A 180 -15.12 4.89 4.51
C PHE A 180 -16.49 4.71 3.83
N ILE A 181 -17.41 5.68 3.87
CA ILE A 181 -18.76 5.53 3.29
C ILE A 181 -18.70 5.15 1.80
N VAL A 182 -17.86 5.84 1.02
CA VAL A 182 -17.68 5.59 -0.42
C VAL A 182 -16.65 4.49 -0.69
N SER A 183 -15.82 4.13 0.31
CA SER A 183 -14.75 3.13 0.11
C SER A 183 -15.32 1.74 -0.21
N VAL A 184 -16.44 1.37 0.39
CA VAL A 184 -17.09 0.08 0.15
C VAL A 184 -17.64 -0.06 -1.28
N PRO A 185 -18.51 0.83 -1.78
CA PRO A 185 -18.98 0.72 -3.16
C PRO A 185 -17.83 0.86 -4.17
N LEU A 186 -16.82 1.71 -3.88
CA LEU A 186 -15.64 1.84 -4.72
C LEU A 186 -14.84 0.52 -4.80
N ALA A 187 -14.56 -0.11 -3.67
CA ALA A 187 -13.84 -1.38 -3.59
C ALA A 187 -14.60 -2.49 -4.34
N LEU A 188 -15.90 -2.60 -4.13
CA LEU A 188 -16.74 -3.60 -4.81
C LEU A 188 -16.78 -3.37 -6.32
N TYR A 189 -16.92 -2.13 -6.76
CA TYR A 189 -16.90 -1.80 -8.19
C TYR A 189 -15.54 -2.08 -8.82
N TYR A 190 -14.45 -1.75 -8.14
CA TYR A 190 -13.09 -2.04 -8.58
C TYR A 190 -12.86 -3.55 -8.75
N LEU A 191 -13.17 -4.35 -7.72
CA LEU A 191 -13.02 -5.81 -7.75
C LEU A 191 -13.90 -6.45 -8.82
N TYR A 192 -15.10 -5.92 -9.05
CA TYR A 192 -15.96 -6.37 -10.15
C TYR A 192 -15.29 -6.16 -11.52
N LYS A 193 -14.73 -4.97 -11.76
CA LYS A 193 -14.03 -4.66 -13.01
C LYS A 193 -12.75 -5.48 -13.18
N ARG A 194 -12.01 -5.72 -12.10
CA ARG A 194 -10.82 -6.60 -12.08
C ARG A 194 -11.21 -8.03 -12.41
N HIS A 195 -12.24 -8.58 -11.78
CA HIS A 195 -12.77 -9.91 -12.08
C HIS A 195 -13.18 -10.07 -13.56
N GLU A 196 -13.82 -9.06 -14.14
CA GLU A 196 -14.19 -9.06 -15.56
C GLU A 196 -12.96 -9.06 -16.48
N ALA A 197 -11.87 -8.41 -16.07
CA ALA A 197 -10.67 -8.27 -16.88
C ALA A 197 -9.74 -9.49 -16.81
N VAL A 198 -9.51 -10.05 -15.61
CA VAL A 198 -8.47 -11.08 -15.37
C VAL A 198 -9.02 -12.38 -14.75
N GLY A 199 -10.34 -12.49 -14.55
CA GLY A 199 -11.00 -13.70 -14.04
C GLY A 199 -10.88 -13.91 -12.52
N THR A 200 -9.97 -13.21 -11.85
CA THR A 200 -9.89 -13.14 -10.38
C THR A 200 -10.35 -11.77 -9.88
N PRO A 201 -11.13 -11.69 -8.79
CA PRO A 201 -11.47 -10.42 -8.15
C PRO A 201 -10.25 -9.63 -7.76
#